data_AF-A0A8C4SZI6-F1
#
_entry.id   AF-A0A8C4SZI6-F1
#
_cell.length_a   1.000
_cell.length_b   1.000
_cell.length_c   1.000
_cell.angle_alpha   90.00
_cell.angle_beta   90.00
_cell.angle_gamma   90.00
#
_symmetry.space_group_name_H-M   'P 1'
#
loop_
_entity.id
_entity.type
_entity.pdbx_description
1 polymer ?
#
loop_
_entity_poly.entity_id
_entity_poly.type
_entity_poly.pdbx_seq_one_letter_code
_entity_poly.pdbx_strand_id
1 'polypeptide(L)'
;MDICLLFFVSVLYFSILCQAWEVQDIPESVRALKGSCVVIPCTVSYPGSPKPTENLVAIWKKSPEEEIFNTQISNDRMKLVGDIGQNNCSLEIKDVQPKDGGPLHFRIVVHGLDSYSFLNKTPKPWVTLTLKIKTKMAGVAVVALCVVKHTCPTHPPKITWTYNTTKSKVQHLAAKDAEWKLTSSITLIPEARQHGEKLTCKVKYWGGMQVETSVVLQVTWSKYNKIELYCLFCF
;
A
#
# COMPACT_ATOMS: atom_id res chain seq x y z
N MET A 1 51.91 -2.41 -14.82
CA MET A 1 50.66 -1.66 -14.62
C MET A 1 50.49 -0.82 -15.90
N ASP A 2 49.60 -1.06 -16.85
CA ASP A 2 48.18 -1.41 -16.69
C ASP A 2 47.52 -1.97 -17.97
N ILE A 3 48.22 -2.70 -18.85
CA ILE A 3 47.54 -3.30 -20.03
C ILE A 3 46.59 -4.43 -19.59
N CYS A 4 47.00 -5.27 -18.63
CA CYS A 4 46.09 -6.28 -18.03
C CYS A 4 44.94 -5.64 -17.25
N LEU A 5 45.18 -4.51 -16.56
CA LEU A 5 44.14 -3.80 -15.82
C LEU A 5 43.10 -3.18 -16.78
N LEU A 6 43.53 -2.65 -17.93
CA LEU A 6 42.62 -2.15 -18.96
C LEU A 6 41.79 -3.28 -19.61
N PHE A 7 42.38 -4.45 -19.86
CA PHE A 7 41.63 -5.62 -20.35
C PHE A 7 40.64 -6.16 -19.30
N PHE A 8 41.04 -6.22 -18.02
CA PHE A 8 40.12 -6.62 -16.95
C PHE A 8 39.00 -5.59 -16.78
N VAL A 9 39.30 -4.29 -16.83
CA VAL A 9 38.29 -3.23 -16.77
C VAL A 9 37.38 -3.27 -18.00
N SER A 10 37.89 -3.54 -19.21
CA SER A 10 37.05 -3.65 -20.42
C SER A 10 36.17 -4.90 -20.42
N VAL A 11 36.67 -6.03 -19.91
CA VAL A 11 35.89 -7.27 -19.76
C VAL A 11 34.84 -7.11 -18.65
N LEU A 12 35.17 -6.42 -17.54
CA LEU A 12 34.22 -6.03 -16.51
C LEU A 12 33.17 -5.04 -17.06
N TYR A 13 33.56 -4.10 -17.91
CA TYR A 13 32.64 -3.14 -18.54
C TYR A 13 31.71 -3.80 -19.56
N PHE A 14 32.19 -4.78 -20.33
CA PHE A 14 31.37 -5.57 -21.25
C PHE A 14 30.40 -6.51 -20.53
N SER A 15 30.79 -7.05 -19.37
CA SER A 15 29.90 -7.90 -18.55
C SER A 15 28.82 -7.10 -17.81
N ILE A 16 28.99 -5.79 -17.63
CA ILE A 16 27.97 -4.89 -17.06
C ILE A 16 26.84 -4.56 -18.06
N LEU A 17 27.05 -4.74 -19.37
CA LEU A 17 26.08 -4.36 -20.41
C LEU A 17 25.19 -5.51 -20.92
N CYS A 18 25.35 -6.74 -20.41
CA CYS A 18 24.49 -7.86 -20.78
C CYS A 18 23.30 -7.94 -19.81
N GLN A 19 22.26 -7.13 -20.03
CA GLN A 19 20.99 -7.31 -19.31
C GLN A 19 20.39 -8.67 -19.70
N ALA A 20 20.20 -9.54 -18.72
CA ALA A 20 19.47 -10.79 -18.90
C ALA A 20 17.96 -10.55 -18.76
N TRP A 21 17.16 -11.54 -19.13
CA TRP A 21 15.75 -11.54 -18.77
C TRP A 21 15.61 -11.68 -17.25
N GLU A 22 14.96 -10.71 -16.62
CA GLU A 22 14.71 -10.78 -15.19
C GLU A 22 13.38 -10.09 -14.85
N VAL A 23 12.64 -10.68 -13.92
CA VAL A 23 11.45 -10.07 -13.34
C VAL A 23 11.68 -9.94 -11.84
N GLN A 24 11.62 -8.71 -11.36
CA GLN A 24 11.91 -8.30 -10.00
C GLN A 24 10.68 -7.65 -9.36
N ASP A 25 10.78 -7.38 -8.06
CA ASP A 25 9.75 -6.73 -7.24
C ASP A 25 8.41 -7.46 -7.16
N ILE A 26 8.29 -8.66 -7.74
CA ILE A 26 7.14 -9.54 -7.54
C ILE A 26 7.29 -10.22 -6.17
N PRO A 27 6.38 -9.96 -5.23
CA PRO A 27 6.51 -10.46 -3.88
C PRO A 27 6.07 -11.91 -3.75
N GLU A 28 6.52 -12.57 -2.67
CA GLU A 28 6.28 -14.01 -2.50
C GLU A 28 4.82 -14.42 -2.36
N SER A 29 4.04 -13.53 -1.81
CA SER A 29 2.60 -13.69 -1.71
C SER A 29 2.03 -12.30 -1.55
N VAL A 30 0.98 -12.00 -2.30
CA VAL A 30 0.27 -10.74 -2.15
C VAL A 30 -0.98 -11.00 -1.36
N ARG A 31 -1.31 -10.09 -0.46
CA ARG A 31 -2.53 -10.23 0.32
C ARG A 31 -3.62 -9.29 -0.18
N ALA A 32 -4.82 -9.80 -0.43
CA ALA A 32 -5.88 -9.03 -1.06
C ALA A 32 -7.21 -9.16 -0.33
N LEU A 33 -7.97 -8.07 -0.30
CA LEU A 33 -9.28 -8.00 0.34
C LEU A 33 -10.37 -8.26 -0.70
N LYS A 34 -11.23 -9.25 -0.46
CA LYS A 34 -12.36 -9.57 -1.35
C LYS A 34 -13.24 -8.34 -1.59
N GLY A 35 -13.63 -8.11 -2.85
CA GLY A 35 -14.41 -6.96 -3.30
C GLY A 35 -13.62 -5.67 -3.41
N SER A 36 -12.38 -5.62 -2.88
CA SER A 36 -11.49 -4.46 -3.00
C SER A 36 -10.60 -4.58 -4.24
N CYS A 37 -9.44 -3.94 -4.22
CA CYS A 37 -8.43 -4.05 -5.26
C CYS A 37 -7.05 -4.41 -4.68
N VAL A 38 -6.17 -4.85 -5.56
CA VAL A 38 -4.78 -5.21 -5.26
C VAL A 38 -3.89 -4.76 -6.41
N VAL A 39 -2.73 -4.18 -6.09
CA VAL A 39 -1.66 -3.89 -7.06
C VAL A 39 -0.48 -4.80 -6.77
N ILE A 40 -0.12 -5.63 -7.74
CA ILE A 40 1.03 -6.53 -7.70
C ILE A 40 2.21 -5.76 -8.33
N PRO A 41 3.22 -5.36 -7.54
CA PRO A 41 4.40 -4.70 -8.07
C PRO A 41 5.18 -5.68 -8.94
N CYS A 42 5.75 -5.14 -10.02
CA CYS A 42 6.51 -5.90 -10.99
C CYS A 42 7.45 -4.94 -11.72
N THR A 43 8.72 -5.33 -11.78
CA THR A 43 9.74 -4.69 -12.60
C THR A 43 10.31 -5.73 -13.54
N VAL A 44 10.44 -5.43 -14.83
CA VAL A 44 10.94 -6.37 -15.85
C VAL A 44 12.15 -5.79 -16.57
N SER A 45 13.16 -6.62 -16.79
CA SER A 45 14.31 -6.32 -17.64
C SER A 45 14.46 -7.40 -18.71
N TYR A 46 15.01 -7.01 -19.87
CA TYR A 46 15.20 -7.88 -21.01
C TYR A 46 16.45 -7.47 -21.80
N PRO A 47 17.09 -8.40 -22.54
CA PRO A 47 18.28 -8.10 -23.30
C PRO A 47 18.02 -7.13 -24.45
N GLY A 48 19.02 -6.29 -24.71
CA GLY A 48 19.03 -5.34 -25.82
C GLY A 48 18.63 -3.92 -25.42
N SER A 49 18.34 -3.10 -26.43
CA SER A 49 17.93 -1.71 -26.23
C SER A 49 16.48 -1.64 -25.73
N PRO A 50 16.14 -0.71 -24.81
CA PRO A 50 14.76 -0.41 -24.47
C PRO A 50 13.89 -0.21 -25.71
N LYS A 51 12.70 -0.81 -25.69
CA LYS A 51 11.70 -0.73 -26.74
C LYS A 51 10.55 0.18 -26.30
N PRO A 52 9.92 0.92 -27.24
CA PRO A 52 8.68 1.62 -26.99
C PRO A 52 7.57 0.69 -26.48
N THR A 53 6.65 1.23 -25.67
CA THR A 53 5.56 0.47 -25.04
C THR A 53 4.66 -0.27 -26.04
N GLU A 54 4.44 0.29 -27.23
CA GLU A 54 3.66 -0.33 -28.31
C GLU A 54 4.26 -1.64 -28.86
N ASN A 55 5.55 -1.87 -28.63
CA ASN A 55 6.27 -3.08 -29.03
C ASN A 55 6.38 -4.11 -27.90
N LEU A 56 5.74 -3.85 -26.77
CA LEU A 56 5.78 -4.67 -25.57
C LEU A 56 4.37 -5.18 -25.24
N VAL A 57 4.24 -6.48 -25.05
CA VAL A 57 2.99 -7.11 -24.61
C VAL A 57 3.21 -7.75 -23.25
N ALA A 58 2.41 -7.32 -22.28
CA ALA A 58 2.42 -7.88 -20.94
C ALA A 58 1.23 -8.81 -20.77
N ILE A 59 1.51 -10.03 -20.33
CA ILE A 59 0.53 -11.10 -20.18
C ILE A 59 0.63 -11.65 -18.77
N TRP A 60 -0.51 -11.76 -18.10
CA TRP A 60 -0.61 -12.46 -16.82
C TRP A 60 -1.47 -13.72 -16.97
N LYS A 61 -0.98 -14.83 -16.43
CA LYS A 61 -1.61 -16.15 -16.55
C LYS A 61 -1.69 -16.87 -15.22
N LYS A 62 -2.71 -17.71 -15.03
CA LYS A 62 -2.77 -18.65 -13.89
C LYS A 62 -2.11 -19.99 -14.18
N SER A 63 -2.22 -20.44 -15.42
CA SER A 63 -1.54 -21.62 -15.94
C SER A 63 -1.01 -21.31 -17.35
N PRO A 64 -0.21 -22.18 -17.98
CA PRO A 64 0.20 -21.97 -19.37
C PRO A 64 -0.97 -21.71 -20.33
N GLU A 65 -2.12 -22.32 -20.05
CA GLU A 65 -3.36 -22.28 -20.84
C GLU A 65 -4.36 -21.20 -20.39
N GLU A 66 -4.36 -20.77 -19.12
CA GLU A 66 -5.30 -19.77 -18.58
C GLU A 66 -4.67 -18.37 -18.52
N GLU A 67 -4.87 -17.59 -19.57
CA GLU A 67 -4.56 -16.14 -19.59
C GLU A 67 -5.66 -15.34 -18.90
N ILE A 68 -5.28 -14.49 -17.94
CA ILE A 68 -6.23 -13.65 -17.17
C ILE A 68 -6.14 -12.17 -17.55
N PHE A 69 -5.02 -11.74 -18.13
CA PHE A 69 -4.82 -10.38 -18.59
C PHE A 69 -3.78 -10.33 -19.70
N ASN A 70 -4.01 -9.42 -20.65
CA ASN A 70 -3.14 -9.13 -21.77
C ASN A 70 -3.31 -7.67 -22.17
N THR A 71 -2.22 -6.92 -22.34
CA THR A 71 -2.27 -5.50 -22.68
C THR A 71 -2.95 -5.20 -24.02
N GLN A 72 -3.05 -6.19 -24.91
CA GLN A 72 -3.75 -6.08 -26.19
C GLN A 72 -5.26 -6.37 -26.10
N ILE A 73 -5.73 -6.93 -24.98
CA ILE A 73 -7.13 -7.31 -24.78
C ILE A 73 -7.71 -6.46 -23.66
N SER A 74 -8.84 -5.79 -23.95
CA SER A 74 -9.53 -5.00 -22.93
C SER A 74 -10.00 -5.89 -21.78
N ASN A 75 -9.69 -5.47 -20.55
CA ASN A 75 -10.14 -6.12 -19.32
C ASN A 75 -10.71 -5.05 -18.39
N ASP A 76 -11.92 -5.28 -17.90
CA ASP A 76 -12.67 -4.36 -17.07
C ASP A 76 -12.16 -4.32 -15.62
N ARG A 77 -11.63 -5.44 -15.13
CA ARG A 77 -11.12 -5.58 -13.75
C ARG A 77 -9.61 -5.41 -13.65
N MET A 78 -8.85 -5.71 -14.69
CA MET A 78 -7.39 -5.76 -14.65
C MET A 78 -6.74 -4.73 -15.56
N LYS A 79 -5.70 -4.05 -15.09
CA LYS A 79 -4.90 -3.14 -15.91
C LYS A 79 -3.46 -3.00 -15.41
N LEU A 80 -2.55 -2.62 -16.29
CA LEU A 80 -1.25 -2.13 -15.85
C LEU A 80 -1.41 -0.75 -15.19
N VAL A 81 -0.72 -0.56 -14.07
CA VAL A 81 -0.62 0.74 -13.38
C VAL A 81 0.76 1.38 -13.56
N GLY A 82 1.72 0.62 -14.08
CA GLY A 82 3.03 1.09 -14.51
C GLY A 82 3.15 1.21 -16.03
N ASP A 83 4.21 1.87 -16.47
CA ASP A 83 4.61 1.91 -17.88
C ASP A 83 5.65 0.81 -18.14
N ILE A 84 5.29 -0.17 -18.96
CA ILE A 84 6.15 -1.31 -19.30
C ILE A 84 7.36 -0.89 -20.16
N GLY A 85 7.27 0.22 -20.90
CA GLY A 85 8.42 0.83 -21.59
C GLY A 85 9.45 1.42 -20.63
N GLN A 86 9.05 1.66 -19.38
CA GLN A 86 9.91 2.05 -18.25
C GLN A 86 10.13 0.89 -17.28
N ASN A 87 10.04 -0.35 -17.79
CA ASN A 87 10.25 -1.58 -17.04
C ASN A 87 9.22 -1.85 -15.92
N ASN A 88 8.17 -1.04 -15.78
CA ASN A 88 7.17 -1.21 -14.72
C ASN A 88 5.96 -2.00 -15.23
N CYS A 89 5.90 -3.28 -14.88
CA CYS A 89 4.86 -4.23 -15.26
C CYS A 89 3.78 -4.43 -14.18
N SER A 90 3.68 -3.50 -13.22
CA SER A 90 2.77 -3.64 -12.08
C SER A 90 1.31 -3.77 -12.50
N LEU A 91 0.61 -4.78 -11.99
CA LEU A 91 -0.76 -5.13 -12.34
C LEU A 91 -1.74 -4.73 -11.23
N GLU A 92 -2.79 -3.98 -11.57
CA GLU A 92 -3.97 -3.82 -10.71
C GLU A 92 -5.03 -4.86 -11.04
N ILE A 93 -5.60 -5.48 -10.02
CA ILE A 93 -6.82 -6.28 -10.08
C ILE A 93 -7.89 -5.61 -9.21
N LYS A 94 -8.99 -5.19 -9.83
CA LYS A 94 -10.19 -4.65 -9.18
C LYS A 94 -11.20 -5.75 -8.91
N ASP A 95 -12.08 -5.45 -7.95
CA ASP A 95 -13.11 -6.34 -7.44
C ASP A 95 -12.55 -7.74 -7.22
N VAL A 96 -11.62 -7.85 -6.26
CA VAL A 96 -10.90 -9.10 -6.00
C VAL A 96 -11.89 -10.17 -5.59
N GLN A 97 -11.90 -11.28 -6.32
CA GLN A 97 -12.76 -12.43 -6.09
C GLN A 97 -11.94 -13.63 -5.62
N PRO A 98 -12.54 -14.62 -4.94
CA PRO A 98 -11.84 -15.83 -4.52
C PRO A 98 -11.13 -16.56 -5.67
N LYS A 99 -11.69 -16.51 -6.89
CA LYS A 99 -11.12 -17.10 -8.10
C LYS A 99 -9.85 -16.40 -8.60
N ASP A 100 -9.55 -15.18 -8.15
CA ASP A 100 -8.32 -14.46 -8.51
C ASP A 100 -7.14 -14.93 -7.65
N GLY A 101 -7.40 -15.70 -6.58
CA GLY A 101 -6.36 -16.39 -5.83
C GLY A 101 -5.77 -17.57 -6.62
N GLY A 102 -4.53 -17.93 -6.31
CA GLY A 102 -3.78 -18.96 -7.03
C GLY A 102 -2.47 -18.42 -7.61
N PRO A 103 -1.60 -19.29 -8.14
CA PRO A 103 -0.34 -18.86 -8.72
C PRO A 103 -0.61 -17.92 -9.91
N LEU A 104 0.17 -16.85 -10.01
CA LEU A 104 0.17 -15.94 -11.15
C LEU A 104 1.54 -15.97 -11.83
N HIS A 105 1.53 -15.88 -13.15
CA HIS A 105 2.69 -15.93 -14.02
C HIS A 105 2.71 -14.70 -14.89
N PHE A 106 3.84 -14.00 -14.90
CA PHE A 106 4.06 -12.89 -15.80
C PHE A 106 4.81 -13.37 -17.04
N ARG A 107 4.36 -12.94 -18.21
CA ARG A 107 5.01 -13.16 -19.50
C ARG A 107 5.09 -11.84 -20.24
N ILE A 108 6.26 -11.56 -20.79
CA ILE A 108 6.49 -10.41 -21.65
C ILE A 108 6.83 -10.90 -23.06
N VAL A 109 6.21 -10.28 -24.06
CA VAL A 109 6.56 -10.45 -25.46
C VAL A 109 7.15 -9.12 -25.95
N VAL A 110 8.37 -9.17 -26.46
CA VAL A 110 9.05 -8.02 -27.03
C VAL A 110 9.11 -8.24 -28.54
N HIS A 111 8.48 -7.37 -29.33
CA HIS A 111 8.50 -7.50 -30.78
C HIS A 111 9.95 -7.50 -31.31
N GLY A 112 10.32 -8.54 -32.06
CA GLY A 112 11.66 -8.71 -32.60
C GLY A 112 12.68 -9.40 -31.68
N LEU A 113 12.26 -9.91 -30.52
CA LEU A 113 13.04 -10.78 -29.63
C LEU A 113 12.22 -12.00 -29.20
N ASP A 114 12.88 -12.99 -28.61
CA ASP A 114 12.20 -14.14 -28.01
C ASP A 114 11.31 -13.72 -26.82
N SER A 115 10.29 -14.54 -26.53
CA SER A 115 9.39 -14.33 -25.41
C SER A 115 9.90 -14.99 -24.12
N TYR A 116 9.75 -14.34 -22.96
CA TYR A 116 10.13 -14.90 -21.67
C TYR A 116 8.93 -15.01 -20.72
N SER A 117 8.83 -16.15 -20.04
CA SER A 117 7.81 -16.43 -19.03
C SER A 117 8.49 -16.65 -17.69
N PHE A 118 8.05 -15.93 -16.66
CA PHE A 118 8.52 -16.11 -15.28
C PHE A 118 7.46 -16.85 -14.44
N LEU A 119 7.92 -17.78 -13.62
CA LEU A 119 7.11 -18.49 -12.63
C LEU A 119 7.25 -17.80 -11.28
N ASN A 120 6.12 -17.50 -10.62
CA ASN A 120 5.80 -17.85 -9.22
C ASN A 120 4.96 -16.78 -8.48
N LYS A 121 4.34 -17.24 -7.37
CA LYS A 121 3.78 -16.54 -6.19
C LYS A 121 2.25 -16.34 -6.16
N THR A 122 1.65 -16.66 -5.01
CA THR A 122 0.20 -16.93 -4.81
C THR A 122 -0.44 -15.88 -3.90
N PRO A 123 -1.58 -15.25 -4.25
CA PRO A 123 -2.28 -14.35 -3.35
C PRO A 123 -3.00 -15.08 -2.20
N LYS A 124 -2.97 -14.52 -0.98
CA LYS A 124 -3.71 -15.05 0.20
C LYS A 124 -4.51 -13.96 0.91
N PRO A 125 -5.77 -14.19 1.33
CA PRO A 125 -6.59 -13.15 1.95
C PRO A 125 -6.17 -12.83 3.40
N TRP A 126 -6.20 -11.55 3.79
CA TRP A 126 -6.07 -11.10 5.20
C TRP A 126 -6.52 -9.64 5.39
N VAL A 127 -6.62 -9.19 6.64
CA VAL A 127 -6.81 -7.77 7.04
C VAL A 127 -6.02 -7.49 8.32
N THR A 128 -5.44 -6.30 8.48
CA THR A 128 -4.93 -5.83 9.78
C THR A 128 -5.18 -4.35 10.00
N LEU A 129 -5.76 -4.06 11.16
CA LEU A 129 -6.11 -2.73 11.63
C LEU A 129 -5.53 -2.54 13.03
N THR A 130 -4.89 -1.40 13.29
CA THR A 130 -4.31 -1.12 14.60
C THR A 130 -4.52 0.34 14.99
N LEU A 131 -4.98 0.57 16.22
CA LEU A 131 -5.19 1.88 16.81
C LEU A 131 -4.30 2.05 18.04
N LYS A 132 -3.56 3.15 18.12
CA LYS A 132 -2.68 3.49 19.26
C LYS A 132 -2.96 4.90 19.76
N ILE A 133 -2.91 5.09 21.09
CA ILE A 133 -2.98 6.41 21.76
C ILE A 133 -1.64 6.67 22.46
N LYS A 134 -1.11 7.90 22.33
CA LYS A 134 0.16 8.29 22.97
C LYS A 134 0.03 8.80 24.41
N THR A 135 -1.02 9.53 24.80
CA THR A 135 -1.15 10.13 26.16
C THR A 135 -2.62 10.17 26.64
N LYS A 136 -2.87 10.33 27.95
CA LYS A 136 -4.20 10.18 28.59
C LYS A 136 -4.44 11.15 29.77
N MET A 137 -4.41 12.46 29.51
CA MET A 137 -4.67 13.50 30.54
C MET A 137 -5.70 14.52 30.07
N ALA A 138 -6.63 14.95 30.94
CA ALA A 138 -7.60 15.99 30.63
C ALA A 138 -6.92 17.34 30.34
N GLY A 139 -7.46 18.11 29.40
CA GLY A 139 -6.93 19.45 29.07
C GLY A 139 -5.59 19.46 28.34
N VAL A 140 -4.94 18.30 28.17
CA VAL A 140 -3.71 18.14 27.38
C VAL A 140 -4.07 17.56 26.01
N ALA A 141 -3.51 18.13 24.96
CA ALA A 141 -3.68 17.60 23.61
C ALA A 141 -3.13 16.17 23.51
N VAL A 142 -4.01 15.22 23.16
CA VAL A 142 -3.69 13.82 22.93
C VAL A 142 -3.64 13.55 21.42
N VAL A 143 -2.63 12.81 20.98
CA VAL A 143 -2.54 12.33 19.60
C VAL A 143 -2.99 10.87 19.53
N ALA A 144 -4.00 10.60 18.71
CA ALA A 144 -4.44 9.25 18.36
C ALA A 144 -3.97 8.90 16.94
N LEU A 145 -3.51 7.66 16.77
CA LEU A 145 -2.95 7.14 15.52
C LEU A 145 -3.73 5.92 15.05
N CYS A 146 -4.41 6.03 13.91
CA CYS A 146 -5.01 4.91 13.20
C CYS A 146 -4.11 4.48 12.05
N VAL A 147 -3.66 3.22 12.09
CA VAL A 147 -2.80 2.63 11.07
C VAL A 147 -3.57 1.54 10.35
N VAL A 148 -3.65 1.68 9.03
CA VAL A 148 -4.33 0.77 8.12
C VAL A 148 -3.32 0.22 7.14
N LYS A 149 -3.36 -1.09 6.90
CA LYS A 149 -2.61 -1.74 5.83
C LYS A 149 -3.58 -2.09 4.69
N HIS A 150 -3.22 -1.77 3.45
CA HIS A 150 -4.02 -2.05 2.25
C HIS A 150 -3.10 -2.43 1.09
N THR A 151 -3.65 -2.98 0.02
CA THR A 151 -2.87 -3.37 -1.18
C THR A 151 -3.30 -2.66 -2.45
N CYS A 152 -4.12 -1.61 -2.31
CA CYS A 152 -4.61 -0.82 -3.42
C CYS A 152 -4.17 0.66 -3.31
N PRO A 153 -2.99 1.04 -3.84
CA PRO A 153 -2.50 2.43 -3.83
C PRO A 153 -3.31 3.36 -4.74
N THR A 154 -3.88 2.84 -5.82
CA THR A 154 -4.74 3.55 -6.77
C THR A 154 -6.10 3.92 -6.17
N HIS A 155 -6.58 3.12 -5.21
CA HIS A 155 -7.83 3.36 -4.48
C HIS A 155 -7.61 3.20 -2.97
N PRO A 156 -6.91 4.14 -2.30
CA PRO A 156 -6.60 4.02 -0.90
C PRO A 156 -7.88 4.07 -0.03
N PRO A 157 -7.90 3.37 1.12
CA PRO A 157 -9.06 3.35 2.00
C PRO A 157 -9.32 4.72 2.62
N LYS A 158 -10.59 5.02 2.90
CA LYS A 158 -11.01 6.25 3.57
C LYS A 158 -11.09 6.03 5.07
N ILE A 159 -10.42 6.88 5.83
CA ILE A 159 -10.43 6.85 7.30
C ILE A 159 -11.37 7.95 7.81
N THR A 160 -12.28 7.59 8.71
CA THR A 160 -13.15 8.52 9.45
C THR A 160 -13.05 8.25 10.95
N TRP A 161 -13.33 9.27 11.75
CA TRP A 161 -13.24 9.22 13.22
C TRP A 161 -14.59 9.55 13.84
N THR A 162 -14.86 9.04 15.05
CA THR A 162 -16.10 9.36 15.80
C THR A 162 -16.25 10.86 16.06
N TYR A 163 -15.14 11.54 16.34
CA TYR A 163 -15.12 12.98 16.60
C TYR A 163 -14.67 13.73 15.35
N ASN A 164 -15.40 14.79 14.98
CA ASN A 164 -15.01 15.72 13.94
C ASN A 164 -13.75 16.46 14.39
N THR A 165 -12.62 16.21 13.72
CA THR A 165 -11.38 16.94 13.97
C THR A 165 -10.96 17.69 12.72
N THR A 166 -10.64 18.97 12.89
CA THR A 166 -10.25 19.91 11.83
C THR A 166 -8.85 19.68 11.27
N LYS A 167 -8.09 18.72 11.82
CA LYS A 167 -6.70 18.43 11.42
C LYS A 167 -6.43 16.93 11.43
N SER A 168 -6.97 16.21 10.45
CA SER A 168 -6.48 14.86 10.15
C SER A 168 -5.29 14.96 9.20
N LYS A 169 -4.14 14.42 9.61
CA LYS A 169 -3.00 14.24 8.70
C LYS A 169 -2.99 12.80 8.22
N VAL A 170 -3.03 12.61 6.91
CA VAL A 170 -2.99 11.30 6.26
C VAL A 170 -1.63 11.13 5.59
N GLN A 171 -0.95 10.02 5.87
CA GLN A 171 0.32 9.66 5.24
C GLN A 171 0.20 8.29 4.57
N HIS A 172 0.54 8.24 3.29
CA HIS A 172 0.65 7.02 2.49
C HIS A 172 2.11 6.64 2.39
N LEU A 173 2.44 5.41 2.77
CA LEU A 173 3.79 4.87 2.70
C LEU A 173 3.74 3.53 1.98
N ALA A 174 4.57 3.37 0.96
CA ALA A 174 4.85 2.05 0.41
C ALA A 174 5.51 1.20 1.51
N ALA A 175 5.04 -0.02 1.70
CA ALA A 175 5.67 -1.02 2.53
C ALA A 175 6.21 -2.15 1.63
N LYS A 176 6.83 -3.17 2.24
CA LYS A 176 7.31 -4.34 1.51
C LYS A 176 6.13 -5.20 1.01
N ASP A 177 6.38 -5.99 -0.02
CA ASP A 177 5.49 -7.07 -0.48
C ASP A 177 4.09 -6.64 -0.94
N ALA A 178 4.00 -5.65 -1.85
CA ALA A 178 2.73 -5.10 -2.36
C ALA A 178 1.83 -4.44 -1.29
N GLU A 179 2.36 -4.22 -0.09
CA GLU A 179 1.61 -3.63 1.01
C GLU A 179 1.81 -2.11 1.05
N TRP A 180 0.73 -1.41 1.38
CA TRP A 180 0.71 0.02 1.58
C TRP A 180 0.19 0.31 2.98
N LYS A 181 0.82 1.29 3.62
CA LYS A 181 0.46 1.73 4.97
C LYS A 181 -0.14 3.12 4.89
N LEU A 182 -1.38 3.22 5.34
CA LEU A 182 -2.11 4.47 5.52
C LEU A 182 -2.18 4.81 7.01
N THR A 183 -1.62 5.96 7.39
CA THR A 183 -1.69 6.42 8.78
C THR A 183 -2.48 7.71 8.86
N SER A 184 -3.55 7.71 9.67
CA SER A 184 -4.29 8.91 10.05
C SER A 184 -3.96 9.27 11.49
N SER A 185 -3.61 10.53 11.71
CA SER A 185 -3.42 11.09 13.04
C SER A 185 -4.43 12.18 13.30
N ILE A 186 -5.03 12.16 14.50
CA ILE A 186 -5.88 13.23 14.99
C ILE A 186 -5.33 13.75 16.32
N THR A 187 -5.53 15.04 16.56
CA THR A 187 -5.25 15.67 17.85
C THR A 187 -6.58 16.04 18.48
N LEU A 188 -6.79 15.60 19.72
CA LEU A 188 -7.99 15.88 20.49
C LEU A 188 -7.60 16.37 21.89
N ILE A 189 -8.40 17.27 22.46
CA ILE A 189 -8.26 17.70 23.85
C ILE A 189 -9.43 17.06 24.58
N PRO A 190 -9.23 15.94 25.29
CA PRO A 190 -10.33 15.23 25.91
C PRO A 190 -10.81 15.98 27.15
N GLU A 191 -12.13 16.11 27.27
CA GLU A 191 -12.79 16.67 28.45
C GLU A 191 -13.09 15.59 29.49
N ALA A 192 -13.22 15.97 30.76
CA ALA A 192 -13.52 15.04 31.84
C ALA A 192 -14.82 14.23 31.59
N ARG A 193 -15.83 14.87 31.00
CA ARG A 193 -17.11 14.21 30.63
C ARG A 193 -16.97 13.11 29.58
N GLN A 194 -15.89 13.12 28.81
CA GLN A 194 -15.62 12.11 27.76
C GLN A 194 -14.89 10.88 28.32
N HIS A 195 -14.68 10.81 29.64
CA HIS A 195 -14.15 9.61 30.29
C HIS A 195 -15.08 8.41 30.04
N GLY A 196 -14.51 7.29 29.60
CA GLY A 196 -15.26 6.07 29.29
C GLY A 196 -15.89 6.07 27.89
N GLU A 197 -15.87 7.19 27.16
CA GLU A 197 -16.31 7.22 25.77
C GLU A 197 -15.34 6.49 24.83
N LYS A 198 -15.84 6.07 23.67
CA LYS A 198 -15.05 5.36 22.66
C LYS A 198 -14.60 6.31 21.56
N LEU A 199 -13.29 6.40 21.38
CA LEU A 199 -12.71 6.93 20.15
C LEU A 199 -12.64 5.80 19.12
N THR A 200 -13.42 5.91 18.04
CA THR A 200 -13.45 4.92 16.96
C THR A 200 -12.78 5.48 15.71
N CYS A 201 -11.89 4.67 15.13
CA CYS A 201 -11.41 4.83 13.76
C CYS A 201 -12.20 3.87 12.87
N LYS A 202 -12.93 4.42 11.91
CA LYS A 202 -13.66 3.65 10.88
C LYS A 202 -12.89 3.75 9.57
N VAL A 203 -12.79 2.63 8.87
CA VAL A 203 -12.05 2.49 7.63
C VAL A 203 -12.97 1.92 6.58
N LYS A 204 -13.15 2.63 5.48
CA LYS A 204 -13.91 2.18 4.32
C LYS A 204 -12.96 1.88 3.17
N TYR A 205 -12.86 0.61 2.79
CA TYR A 205 -12.09 0.17 1.63
C TYR A 205 -12.88 0.42 0.33
N TRP A 206 -12.16 0.48 -0.79
CA TRP A 206 -12.76 0.35 -2.11
C TRP A 206 -13.49 -1.01 -2.19
N GLY A 207 -14.66 -1.06 -2.84
CA GLY A 207 -15.58 -2.21 -2.77
C GLY A 207 -16.61 -2.12 -1.64
N GLY A 208 -16.50 -1.15 -0.74
CA GLY A 208 -17.53 -0.83 0.25
C GLY A 208 -17.38 -1.56 1.59
N MET A 209 -16.45 -2.50 1.73
CA MET A 209 -16.16 -3.13 3.02
C MET A 209 -15.71 -2.09 4.05
N GLN A 210 -16.27 -2.20 5.25
CA GLN A 210 -15.97 -1.32 6.37
C GLN A 210 -15.48 -2.12 7.56
N VAL A 211 -14.46 -1.61 8.22
CA VAL A 211 -13.94 -2.13 9.48
C VAL A 211 -13.72 -0.98 10.44
N GLU A 212 -13.86 -1.25 11.72
CA GLU A 212 -13.65 -0.24 12.74
C GLU A 212 -12.88 -0.80 13.91
N THR A 213 -12.16 0.09 14.59
CA THR A 213 -11.46 -0.21 15.84
C THR A 213 -11.68 0.94 16.78
N SER A 214 -11.85 0.61 18.06
CA SER A 214 -12.17 1.58 19.11
C SER A 214 -11.21 1.46 20.26
N VAL A 215 -10.96 2.58 20.91
CA VAL A 215 -10.22 2.65 22.17
C VAL A 215 -11.02 3.49 23.16
N VAL A 216 -11.04 3.05 24.41
CA VAL A 216 -11.76 3.76 25.48
C VAL A 216 -10.90 4.91 25.99
N LEU A 217 -11.46 6.11 26.00
CA LEU A 217 -10.82 7.31 26.52
C LEU A 217 -10.75 7.23 28.05
N GLN A 218 -9.55 7.03 28.57
CA GLN A 218 -9.28 7.10 30.00
C GLN A 218 -8.79 8.51 30.33
N VAL A 219 -9.72 9.42 30.56
CA VAL A 219 -9.42 10.80 30.91
C VAL A 219 -9.16 10.87 32.41
N THR A 220 -7.99 11.37 32.80
CA THR A 220 -7.68 11.70 34.20
C THR A 220 -7.89 13.19 34.42
N TRP A 221 -8.60 13.58 35.49
CA TRP A 221 -8.86 14.98 35.84
C TRP A 221 -8.43 15.26 37.28
N SER A 222 -7.82 16.42 37.53
CA SER A 222 -7.56 16.92 38.89
C SER A 222 -8.80 17.65 39.41
N LYS A 223 -9.30 17.29 40.60
CA LYS A 223 -10.50 17.88 41.22
C LYS A 223 -10.39 19.36 41.62
N TYR A 224 -9.33 20.08 41.27
CA TYR A 224 -9.05 21.40 41.83
C TYR A 224 -9.07 22.51 40.78
N ASN A 225 -10.16 23.29 40.80
CA ASN A 225 -10.15 24.76 40.89
C ASN A 225 -11.60 25.24 41.10
N LYS A 226 -12.16 24.93 42.27
CA LYS A 226 -13.29 25.68 42.79
C LYS A 226 -12.71 27.00 43.29
N ILE A 227 -12.60 28.00 42.42
CA ILE A 227 -12.33 29.37 42.86
C ILE A 227 -13.62 29.81 43.54
N GLU A 228 -13.70 29.65 44.86
CA GLU A 228 -14.66 30.38 45.67
C GLU A 228 -14.28 31.86 45.57
N LEU A 229 -14.99 32.58 44.69
CA LEU A 229 -15.05 34.03 44.71
C LEU A 229 -15.71 34.42 46.04
N TYR A 230 -14.93 34.52 47.10
CA TYR A 230 -15.32 35.28 48.27
C TYR A 230 -15.39 36.74 47.83
N CYS A 231 -16.61 37.28 47.79
CA CYS A 231 -16.86 38.71 47.71
C CYS A 231 -16.08 39.40 48.83
N LEU A 232 -15.04 40.15 48.47
CA LEU A 232 -14.30 41.01 49.38
C LEU A 232 -14.24 42.41 48.77
N PHE A 233 -15.39 43.07 48.70
CA PHE A 233 -15.46 44.53 48.73
C PHE A 233 -16.73 44.93 49.50
N CYS A 234 -16.60 45.04 50.82
CA CYS A 234 -17.32 46.04 51.59
C CYS A 234 -16.38 47.24 51.69
N PHE A 235 -16.75 48.35 51.05
CA PHE A 235 -16.42 49.72 51.46
C PHE A 235 -17.55 50.63 50.98
#